data_AF-A0A0A2ZPE2-F1
#
_entry.id   AF-A0A0A2ZPE2-F1
#
_cell.length_a   1.000
_cell.length_b   1.000
_cell.length_c   1.000
_cell.angle_alpha   90.00
_cell.angle_beta   90.00
_cell.angle_gamma   90.00
#
_symmetry.space_group_name_H-M   'P 1'
#
loop_
_entity.id
_entity.type
_entity.pdbx_description
1 polymer ?
#
loop_
_entity_poly.entity_id
_entity_poly.type
_entity_poly.pdbx_seq_one_letter_code
_entity_poly.pdbx_strand_id
1 'polypeptide(L)'
;MNLTTEQKLTINNALTCLEQLMESSPLYKVNAPEFTSPALATDYCRLKIGTENREVFLVLFLSNQHKLICADIMYKGSINISIASPRGIIKKALDENDLTP
;
A
#
# COMPACT_ATOMS: atom_id res chain seq x y z
N MET A 1 20.30 17.12 -4.44
CA MET A 1 19.43 18.28 -4.11
C MET A 1 18.53 17.83 -2.97
N ASN A 2 18.62 18.41 -1.78
CA ASN A 2 17.83 17.97 -0.61
C ASN A 2 16.55 18.81 -0.51
N LEU A 3 15.40 18.15 -0.61
CA LEU A 3 14.07 18.77 -0.45
C LEU A 3 13.85 19.21 1.01
N THR A 4 13.25 20.38 1.20
CA THR A 4 12.89 20.88 2.53
C THR A 4 11.78 20.02 3.16
N THR A 5 11.66 20.03 4.48
CA THR A 5 10.65 19.25 5.21
C THR A 5 9.22 19.60 4.77
N GLU A 6 8.98 20.88 4.48
CA GLU A 6 7.70 21.37 3.97
C GLU A 6 7.40 20.82 2.57
N GLN A 7 8.38 20.84 1.66
CA GLN A 7 8.23 20.27 0.32
C GLN A 7 7.94 18.78 0.36
N LYS A 8 8.61 18.03 1.24
CA LYS A 8 8.35 16.60 1.44
C LYS A 8 6.94 16.36 1.95
N LEU A 9 6.45 17.18 2.89
CA LEU A 9 5.10 17.08 3.43
C LEU A 9 4.04 17.39 2.36
N THR A 10 4.24 18.43 1.55
CA THR A 10 3.33 18.78 0.45
C THR A 10 3.29 17.68 -0.61
N ILE A 11 4.43 17.11 -0.97
CA ILE A 11 4.51 15.98 -1.91
C ILE A 11 3.77 14.76 -1.36
N ASN A 12 3.98 14.43 -0.08
CA ASN A 12 3.30 13.30 0.55
C ASN A 12 1.78 13.50 0.61
N ASN A 13 1.31 14.69 0.97
CA ASN A 13 -0.12 15.00 1.00
C ASN A 13 -0.75 14.93 -0.39
N ALA A 14 -0.04 15.41 -1.41
CA ALA A 14 -0.48 15.30 -2.80
C ALA A 14 -0.54 13.84 -3.26
N LEU A 15 0.44 13.02 -2.89
CA LEU A 15 0.46 11.59 -3.18
C LEU A 15 -0.69 10.85 -2.49
N THR A 16 -0.94 11.09 -1.21
CA THR A 16 -2.08 10.48 -0.50
C THR A 16 -3.42 10.84 -1.14
N CYS A 17 -3.60 12.10 -1.53
CA CYS A 17 -4.83 12.55 -2.18
C CYS A 17 -5.01 11.90 -3.56
N LEU A 18 -3.91 11.78 -4.33
CA LEU A 18 -3.92 11.08 -5.60
C LEU A 18 -4.23 9.59 -5.43
N GLU A 19 -3.61 8.91 -4.45
CA GLU A 19 -3.90 7.52 -4.14
C GLU A 19 -5.39 7.29 -3.85
N GLN A 20 -6.02 8.15 -3.05
CA GLN A 20 -7.46 8.04 -2.74
C GLN A 20 -8.35 8.24 -3.98
N LEU A 21 -8.01 9.21 -4.84
CA LEU A 21 -8.72 9.45 -6.10
C LEU A 21 -8.51 8.31 -7.11
N MET A 22 -7.34 7.69 -7.04
CA MET A 22 -6.94 6.58 -7.90
C MET A 22 -7.61 5.27 -7.48
N GLU A 23 -7.62 4.93 -6.18
CA GLU A 23 -8.31 3.76 -5.63
C GLU A 23 -9.82 3.79 -5.90
N SER A 24 -10.42 4.98 -6.04
CA SER A 24 -11.85 5.16 -6.36
C SER A 24 -12.16 5.13 -7.86
N SER A 25 -11.16 5.15 -8.75
CA SER A 25 -11.36 5.20 -10.20
C SER A 25 -11.07 3.83 -10.87
N PRO A 26 -12.04 3.25 -11.62
CA PRO A 26 -11.83 1.99 -12.35
C PRO A 26 -10.65 2.02 -13.33
N LEU A 27 -10.34 3.21 -13.87
CA LEU A 27 -9.24 3.40 -14.83
C LEU A 27 -7.86 3.18 -14.20
N TYR A 28 -7.73 3.34 -12.88
CA TYR A 28 -6.46 3.20 -12.20
C TYR A 28 -6.03 1.74 -12.01
N LYS A 29 -6.98 0.79 -11.92
CA LYS A 29 -6.65 -0.65 -11.89
C LYS A 29 -5.83 -1.10 -13.11
N VAL A 30 -6.02 -0.44 -14.26
CA VAL A 30 -5.28 -0.74 -15.50
C VAL A 30 -3.82 -0.22 -15.44
N ASN A 31 -3.61 0.92 -14.77
CA ASN A 31 -2.32 1.59 -14.63
C ASN A 31 -1.74 1.47 -13.22
N ALA A 32 -2.12 0.43 -12.48
CA ALA A 32 -1.67 0.24 -11.11
C ALA A 32 -0.15 0.11 -11.04
N PRO A 33 0.49 0.58 -9.96
CA PRO A 33 1.94 0.47 -9.77
C PRO A 33 2.40 -0.98 -9.92
N GLU A 34 3.43 -1.20 -10.73
CA GLU A 34 4.04 -2.51 -10.94
C GLU A 34 5.31 -2.62 -10.11
N PHE A 35 5.36 -3.61 -9.22
CA PHE A 35 6.52 -3.84 -8.35
C PHE A 35 7.51 -4.78 -9.01
N THR A 36 8.30 -4.24 -9.93
CA THR A 36 9.34 -5.00 -10.66
C THR A 36 10.66 -5.09 -9.89
N SER A 37 10.81 -4.36 -8.77
CA SER A 37 11.99 -4.44 -7.91
C SER A 37 11.65 -4.22 -6.42
N PRO A 38 12.46 -4.79 -5.50
CA PRO A 38 12.31 -4.54 -4.07
C PRO A 38 12.44 -3.06 -3.68
N ALA A 39 13.20 -2.28 -4.44
CA ALA A 39 13.37 -0.84 -4.21
C ALA A 39 12.03 -0.10 -4.40
N LEU A 40 11.31 -0.39 -5.48
CA LEU A 40 9.98 0.20 -5.74
C LEU A 40 8.97 -0.18 -4.64
N ALA A 41 8.98 -1.44 -4.20
CA ALA A 41 8.13 -1.87 -3.08
C ALA A 41 8.48 -1.13 -1.78
N THR A 42 9.78 -0.95 -1.51
CA THR A 42 10.25 -0.22 -0.32
C THR A 42 9.82 1.24 -0.35
N ASP A 43 9.96 1.92 -1.49
CA ASP A 43 9.58 3.32 -1.63
C ASP A 43 8.06 3.51 -1.53
N TYR A 44 7.27 2.59 -2.09
CA TYR A 44 5.83 2.58 -1.90
C TYR A 44 5.43 2.35 -0.43
N CYS A 45 6.05 1.39 0.26
CA CYS A 45 5.81 1.18 1.69
C CYS A 45 6.18 2.43 2.50
N ARG A 46 7.33 3.07 2.22
CA ARG A 46 7.72 4.33 2.87
C ARG A 46 6.70 5.44 2.64
N LEU A 47 6.10 5.50 1.46
CA LEU A 47 5.05 6.46 1.18
C LEU A 47 3.79 6.15 2.01
N LYS A 48 3.34 4.90 2.01
CA LYS A 48 2.07 4.49 2.64
C LYS A 48 2.11 4.54 4.17
N ILE A 49 3.23 4.17 4.78
CA ILE A 49 3.36 4.02 6.25
C ILE A 49 4.49 4.85 6.86
N GLY A 50 5.23 5.65 6.08
CA GLY A 50 6.36 6.44 6.60
C GLY A 50 5.96 7.55 7.57
N THR A 51 4.69 7.94 7.61
CA THR A 51 4.14 8.90 8.57
C THR A 51 3.43 8.25 9.76
N GLU A 52 3.34 6.92 9.80
CA GLU A 52 2.69 6.21 10.90
C GLU A 52 3.57 6.23 12.16
N ASN A 53 3.03 6.75 13.26
CA ASN A 53 3.74 6.87 14.54
C ASN A 53 3.77 5.56 15.36
N ARG A 54 3.12 4.51 14.85
CA ARG A 54 3.02 3.20 15.50
C ARG A 54 3.50 2.14 14.53
N GLU A 55 3.98 1.02 15.08
CA GLU A 55 4.26 -0.14 14.25
C GLU A 55 2.97 -0.62 13.55
N VAL A 56 3.08 -0.89 12.26
CA VAL A 56 1.97 -1.32 11.42
C VAL A 56 2.40 -2.49 10.54
N PHE A 57 1.46 -3.38 10.25
CA PHE A 57 1.65 -4.48 9.33
C PHE A 57 0.87 -4.19 8.04
N LEU A 58 1.59 -3.67 7.04
CA LEU A 58 1.06 -3.40 5.71
C LEU A 58 1.14 -4.67 4.85
N VAL A 59 0.04 -5.00 4.19
CA VAL A 59 -0.04 -6.09 3.20
C VAL A 59 -0.32 -5.48 1.82
N LEU A 60 0.52 -5.82 0.86
CA LEU A 60 0.31 -5.48 -0.56
C LEU A 60 -0.28 -6.70 -1.26
N PHE A 61 -1.49 -6.58 -1.79
CA PHE A 61 -2.11 -7.59 -2.63
C PHE A 61 -1.78 -7.29 -4.08
N LEU A 62 -1.13 -8.23 -4.76
CA LEU A 62 -0.63 -8.07 -6.11
C LEU A 62 -1.34 -9.01 -7.07
N SER A 63 -1.52 -8.57 -8.31
CA SER A 63 -1.91 -9.45 -9.41
C SER A 63 -0.72 -10.29 -9.87
N ASN A 64 -1.01 -11.28 -10.73
CA ASN A 64 0.01 -12.15 -11.33
C ASN A 64 1.04 -11.40 -12.21
N GLN A 65 0.77 -10.13 -12.53
CA GLN A 65 1.69 -9.23 -13.26
C GLN A 65 2.44 -8.28 -12.31
N HIS A 66 2.53 -8.60 -11.00
CA HIS A 66 3.15 -7.74 -9.98
C HIS A 66 2.51 -6.35 -9.82
N LYS A 67 1.29 -6.15 -10.35
CA LYS A 67 0.56 -4.89 -10.21
C LYS A 67 -0.20 -4.83 -8.90
N LEU A 68 -0.18 -3.68 -8.22
CA LEU A 68 -0.93 -3.47 -7.00
C LEU A 68 -2.45 -3.60 -7.26
N ILE A 69 -3.12 -4.53 -6.57
CA ILE A 69 -4.58 -4.59 -6.51
C ILE A 69 -5.05 -3.64 -5.40
N CYS A 70 -4.49 -3.82 -4.21
CA CYS A 70 -4.73 -2.94 -3.06
C CYS A 70 -3.61 -3.09 -2.02
N ALA A 71 -3.53 -2.11 -1.13
CA ALA A 71 -2.58 -2.06 -0.01
C ALA A 71 -3.36 -1.80 1.28
N ASP A 72 -3.30 -2.73 2.24
CA ASP A 72 -4.10 -2.64 3.47
C ASP A 72 -3.25 -2.81 4.72
N ILE A 73 -3.47 -1.93 5.71
CA ILE A 73 -2.82 -2.04 7.01
C ILE A 73 -3.69 -2.96 7.86
N MET A 74 -3.33 -4.24 7.85
CA MET A 74 -4.11 -5.27 8.53
C MET A 74 -3.96 -5.23 10.06
N TYR A 75 -2.86 -4.67 10.57
CA TYR A 75 -2.59 -4.59 12.01
C TYR A 75 -1.86 -3.31 12.39
N LYS A 76 -2.21 -2.73 13.54
CA LYS A 76 -1.56 -1.55 14.14
C LYS A 76 -1.24 -1.80 15.62
N GLY A 77 -0.05 -1.43 16.07
CA GLY A 77 0.45 -1.68 17.43
C GLY A 77 1.71 -2.56 17.44
N SER A 78 2.29 -2.79 18.61
CA SER A 78 3.55 -3.54 18.74
C SER A 78 3.46 -4.91 18.06
N ILE A 79 4.35 -5.17 17.11
CA ILE A 79 4.38 -6.39 16.30
C ILE A 79 5.04 -7.50 17.12
N ASN A 80 4.37 -7.94 18.18
CA ASN A 80 4.68 -9.24 18.77
C ASN A 80 4.16 -10.32 17.79
N ILE A 81 4.96 -11.36 17.60
CA ILE A 81 4.92 -12.39 16.53
C ILE A 81 3.57 -13.14 16.35
N SER A 82 2.52 -12.86 17.12
CA SER A 82 1.21 -13.54 17.03
C SER A 82 0.09 -12.76 16.35
N ILE A 83 0.36 -11.57 15.77
CA ILE A 83 -0.73 -10.66 15.36
C ILE A 83 -1.19 -10.89 13.91
N ALA A 84 -0.29 -11.24 12.98
CA ALA A 84 -0.67 -11.47 11.59
C ALA A 84 -1.25 -12.88 11.38
N SER A 85 -2.59 -12.99 11.34
CA SER A 85 -3.28 -14.26 11.04
C SER A 85 -3.19 -14.57 9.55
N PRO A 86 -2.50 -15.66 9.14
CA PRO A 86 -2.42 -16.02 7.72
C PRO A 86 -3.80 -16.21 7.09
N ARG A 87 -4.77 -16.73 7.86
CA ARG A 87 -6.15 -16.93 7.39
C ARG A 87 -6.85 -15.60 7.10
N GLY A 88 -6.62 -14.57 7.89
CA GLY A 88 -7.21 -13.24 7.67
C GLY A 88 -6.68 -12.60 6.40
N ILE A 89 -5.37 -12.71 6.18
CA ILE A 89 -4.69 -12.21 4.98
C ILE A 89 -5.20 -12.93 3.73
N ILE A 90 -5.27 -14.26 3.76
CA ILE A 90 -5.76 -15.05 2.61
C ILE A 90 -7.23 -14.75 2.32
N LYS A 91 -8.07 -14.62 3.35
CA LYS A 91 -9.48 -14.27 3.15
C LYS A 91 -9.62 -12.92 2.44
N LYS A 92 -8.88 -11.91 2.89
CA LYS A 92 -8.85 -10.59 2.24
C LYS A 92 -8.33 -10.69 0.80
N ALA A 93 -7.30 -11.49 0.55
CA ALA A 93 -6.80 -11.72 -0.81
C ALA A 93 -7.87 -12.30 -1.74
N LEU A 94 -8.68 -13.25 -1.25
CA LEU A 94 -9.78 -13.83 -2.02
C LEU A 94 -10.88 -12.80 -2.30
N ASP A 95 -11.30 -12.05 -1.29
CA ASP A 95 -12.33 -11.00 -1.45
C ASP A 95 -11.92 -9.96 -2.51
N GLU A 96 -10.64 -9.58 -2.55
CA GLU A 96 -10.10 -8.60 -3.50
C GLU A 96 -9.94 -9.17 -4.92
N ASN A 97 -9.70 -10.48 -5.05
CA ASN A 97 -9.58 -11.16 -6.34
C ASN A 97 -10.96 -11.44 -6.97
N ASP A 98 -11.97 -11.74 -6.17
CA ASP A 98 -13.36 -11.93 -6.64
C ASP A 98 -14.03 -10.61 -7.08
N LEU A 99 -13.49 -9.46 -6.66
CA LEU A 99 -13.92 -8.11 -7.08
C LEU A 99 -13.23 -7.62 -8.37
N THR A 100 -12.46 -8.47 -9.04
CA THR A 100 -11.89 -8.21 -10.37
C THR A 100 -12.49 -9.15 -11.42
N PRO A 101 -13.36 -8.68 -12.33
CA PRO A 101 -13.80 -9.45 -13.49
C PRO A 101 -12.69 -9.62 -14.54
#